data_AF-A0AAU2DK46-F1
#
_entry.id   AF-A0AAU2DK46-F1
#
_cell.length_a   1.000
_cell.length_b   1.000
_cell.length_c   1.000
_cell.angle_alpha   90.00
_cell.angle_beta   90.00
_cell.angle_gamma   90.00
#
_symmetry.space_group_name_H-M   'P 1'
#
loop_
_entity.id
_entity.type
_entity.pdbx_description
1 polymer ?
#
loop_
_entity_poly.entity_id
_entity_poly.type
_entity_poly.pdbx_seq_one_letter_code
_entity_poly.pdbx_strand_id
1 'polypeptide(L)'
;MATVDELTTTLEAVESPHTSPQDRQEVIETVTHLTTALTATGDDSTPPKLQKQLIPLVKQASSALKTGYDPQVPSEARSFLLLVVKRTTSSLGMVCDPETPQKLRDQLIATSEVVNRTVSSGVVNHTVSSGTLSPSVGARSGTEKSGWFAMQLSAAVRTAAAQPMPREKRDALVGTAYEQSKQLKVLTDPKTSSKDRAETEQDMEDRSTQMRDQQADATPDTESEDPLGKAAEGCTNAIFDMKPEHTLAQRLKNLIPESWSLEGVKDFWKTQEKGNKQLDVYVQLQNDTHVHAPIEISSLVIKLAELVPRSELQSAIGPPDSARCLWTATYLDQDFGVTVGSWLE
;
A
#
# COMPACT_ATOMS: atom_id res chain seq x y z
N MET A 1 -26.67 10.13 -1.63
CA MET A 1 -26.74 10.97 -0.40
C MET A 1 -26.04 10.26 0.75
N ALA A 2 -26.54 9.14 1.28
CA ALA A 2 -25.90 8.43 2.42
C ALA A 2 -24.38 8.14 2.31
N THR A 3 -23.85 7.79 1.13
CA THR A 3 -22.40 7.52 0.95
C THR A 3 -21.54 8.78 0.97
N VAL A 4 -22.06 9.92 0.50
CA VAL A 4 -21.35 11.20 0.56
C VAL A 4 -21.31 11.68 2.01
N ASP A 5 -22.44 11.59 2.71
CA ASP A 5 -22.52 11.94 4.14
C ASP A 5 -21.57 11.07 4.99
N GLU A 6 -21.43 9.78 4.65
CA GLU A 6 -20.51 8.85 5.31
C GLU A 6 -19.03 9.20 5.05
N LEU A 7 -18.69 9.61 3.81
CA LEU A 7 -17.33 10.08 3.50
C LEU A 7 -17.02 11.41 4.19
N THR A 8 -17.97 12.34 4.24
CA THR A 8 -17.83 13.59 4.99
C THR A 8 -17.62 13.33 6.47
N THR A 9 -18.43 12.46 7.08
CA THR A 9 -18.27 12.08 8.50
C THR A 9 -16.89 11.47 8.76
N THR A 10 -16.39 10.63 7.84
CA THR A 10 -15.08 10.01 7.96
C THR A 10 -13.95 11.05 7.83
N LEU A 11 -14.09 12.02 6.93
CA LEU A 11 -13.16 13.15 6.78
C LEU A 11 -13.12 14.03 8.03
N GLU A 12 -14.28 14.38 8.59
CA GLU A 12 -14.37 15.15 9.84
C GLU A 12 -13.73 14.38 11.00
N ALA A 13 -13.90 13.06 11.05
CA ALA A 13 -13.33 12.26 12.11
C ALA A 13 -11.79 12.23 12.05
N VAL A 14 -11.19 12.20 10.86
CA VAL A 14 -9.72 12.23 10.74
C VAL A 14 -9.10 13.55 11.17
N GLU A 15 -9.84 14.66 11.21
CA GLU A 15 -9.38 15.93 11.78
C GLU A 15 -9.12 15.85 13.29
N SER A 16 -9.61 14.82 13.97
CA SER A 16 -9.35 14.58 15.40
C SER A 16 -7.84 14.53 15.70
N PRO A 17 -7.36 15.25 16.73
CA PRO A 17 -5.94 15.25 17.14
C PRO A 17 -5.44 13.87 17.57
N HIS A 18 -6.34 12.92 17.86
CA HIS A 18 -6.02 11.55 18.26
C HIS A 18 -5.88 10.57 17.09
N THR A 19 -6.19 11.00 15.86
CA THR A 19 -5.89 10.23 14.65
C THR A 19 -4.41 10.36 14.32
N SER A 20 -3.71 9.25 14.06
CA SER A 20 -2.32 9.31 13.62
C SER A 20 -2.21 10.02 12.26
N PRO A 21 -1.15 10.79 11.99
CA PRO A 21 -0.92 11.39 10.68
C PRO A 21 -1.00 10.38 9.52
N GLN A 22 -0.46 9.17 9.70
CA GLN A 22 -0.58 8.06 8.75
C GLN A 22 -2.05 7.73 8.45
N ASP A 23 -2.87 7.46 9.47
CA ASP A 23 -4.28 7.13 9.28
C ASP A 23 -5.03 8.27 8.57
N ARG A 24 -4.73 9.54 8.93
CA ARG A 24 -5.31 10.71 8.25
C ARG A 24 -4.99 10.72 6.76
N GLN A 25 -3.73 10.51 6.40
CA GLN A 25 -3.27 10.54 5.01
C GLN A 25 -3.89 9.39 4.19
N GLU A 26 -3.97 8.19 4.76
CA GLU A 26 -4.58 7.03 4.08
C GLU A 26 -6.06 7.26 3.79
N VAL A 27 -6.79 7.92 4.71
CA VAL A 27 -8.18 8.33 4.50
C VAL A 27 -8.29 9.40 3.40
N ILE A 28 -7.46 10.44 3.43
CA ILE A 28 -7.47 11.52 2.42
C ILE A 28 -7.21 10.95 1.01
N GLU A 29 -6.21 10.08 0.86
CA GLU A 29 -5.90 9.42 -0.41
C GLU A 29 -7.07 8.52 -0.88
N THR A 30 -7.64 7.74 0.04
CA THR A 30 -8.81 6.89 -0.27
C THR A 30 -10.00 7.72 -0.74
N VAL A 31 -10.33 8.81 -0.05
CA VAL A 31 -11.42 9.72 -0.42
C VAL A 31 -11.16 10.37 -1.78
N THR A 32 -9.92 10.74 -2.06
CA THR A 32 -9.53 11.29 -3.37
C THR A 32 -9.83 10.28 -4.48
N HIS A 33 -9.42 9.01 -4.31
CA HIS A 33 -9.74 7.96 -5.27
C HIS A 33 -11.25 7.71 -5.42
N LEU A 34 -12.01 7.74 -4.32
CA LEU A 34 -13.47 7.56 -4.35
C LEU A 34 -14.17 8.72 -5.05
N THR A 35 -13.62 9.93 -4.94
CA THR A 35 -14.13 11.12 -5.63
C THR A 35 -14.01 10.96 -7.15
N THR A 36 -12.95 10.33 -7.65
CA THR A 36 -12.83 9.98 -9.08
C THR A 36 -13.98 9.09 -9.54
N ALA A 37 -14.29 8.03 -8.79
CA ALA A 37 -15.40 7.14 -9.11
C ALA A 37 -16.77 7.81 -8.98
N LEU A 38 -16.98 8.63 -7.94
CA LEU A 38 -18.21 9.40 -7.75
C LEU A 38 -18.44 10.39 -8.89
N THR A 39 -17.39 11.05 -9.36
CA THR A 39 -17.45 11.95 -10.52
C THR A 39 -17.91 11.19 -11.76
N ALA A 40 -17.31 10.03 -12.04
CA ALA A 40 -17.72 9.19 -13.15
C ALA A 40 -19.17 8.67 -13.02
N THR A 41 -19.69 8.45 -11.80
CA THR A 41 -21.11 8.07 -11.63
C THR A 41 -22.10 9.19 -11.97
N GLY A 42 -21.69 10.46 -11.84
CA GLY A 42 -22.51 11.63 -12.15
C GLY A 42 -22.29 12.19 -13.55
N ASP A 43 -21.36 11.62 -14.32
CA ASP A 43 -21.02 12.07 -15.67
C ASP A 43 -21.87 11.31 -16.71
N ASP A 44 -22.65 12.06 -17.49
CA ASP A 44 -23.51 11.55 -18.57
C ASP A 44 -22.72 10.86 -19.70
N SER A 45 -21.41 11.15 -19.82
CA SER A 45 -20.52 10.49 -20.77
C SER A 45 -20.04 9.11 -20.30
N THR A 46 -20.19 8.79 -19.01
CA THR A 46 -19.82 7.48 -18.47
C THR A 46 -20.84 6.41 -18.90
N PRO A 47 -20.41 5.27 -19.48
CA PRO A 47 -21.34 4.23 -19.92
C PRO A 47 -22.27 3.76 -18.78
N PRO A 48 -23.59 3.59 -19.02
CA PRO A 48 -24.55 3.23 -17.97
C PRO A 48 -24.21 1.93 -17.23
N LYS A 49 -23.57 0.98 -17.92
CA LYS A 49 -23.07 -0.26 -17.30
C LYS A 49 -21.99 0.05 -16.26
N LEU A 50 -21.06 0.94 -16.58
CA LEU A 50 -19.97 1.34 -15.68
C LEU A 50 -20.50 2.11 -14.48
N GLN A 51 -21.43 3.05 -14.68
CA GLN A 51 -22.09 3.75 -13.57
C GLN A 51 -22.73 2.76 -12.58
N LYS A 52 -23.43 1.74 -13.08
CA LYS A 52 -24.03 0.68 -12.23
C LYS A 52 -23.01 -0.17 -11.49
N GLN A 53 -21.79 -0.33 -12.00
CA GLN A 53 -20.70 -1.05 -11.33
C GLN A 53 -19.96 -0.17 -10.30
N LEU A 54 -19.81 1.14 -10.57
CA LEU A 54 -19.11 2.06 -9.67
C LEU A 54 -19.90 2.35 -8.38
N ILE A 55 -21.22 2.50 -8.46
CA ILE A 55 -22.07 2.77 -7.28
C ILE A 55 -21.87 1.74 -6.15
N PRO A 56 -22.00 0.41 -6.39
CA PRO A 56 -21.78 -0.58 -5.33
C PRO A 56 -20.32 -0.62 -4.86
N LEU A 57 -19.36 -0.41 -5.76
CA LEU A 57 -17.94 -0.39 -5.40
C LEU A 57 -17.60 0.77 -4.45
N VAL A 58 -18.09 1.99 -4.74
CA VAL A 58 -17.90 3.17 -3.88
C VAL A 58 -18.55 2.96 -2.51
N LYS A 59 -19.78 2.43 -2.46
CA LYS A 59 -20.45 2.09 -1.20
C LYS A 59 -19.64 1.09 -0.38
N GLN A 60 -19.09 0.08 -1.04
CA GLN A 60 -18.32 -0.95 -0.36
C GLN A 60 -16.98 -0.44 0.15
N ALA A 61 -16.26 0.36 -0.63
CA ALA A 61 -15.02 0.99 -0.19
C ALA A 61 -15.26 1.97 0.97
N SER A 62 -16.37 2.74 0.93
CA SER A 62 -16.77 3.63 2.03
C SER A 62 -17.07 2.83 3.31
N SER A 63 -17.77 1.70 3.20
CA SER A 63 -18.01 0.80 4.33
C SER A 63 -16.72 0.21 4.89
N ALA A 64 -15.78 -0.19 4.03
CA ALA A 64 -14.49 -0.73 4.45
C ALA A 64 -13.64 0.34 5.17
N LEU A 65 -13.66 1.58 4.65
CA LEU A 65 -13.01 2.73 5.24
C LEU A 65 -13.56 3.01 6.65
N LYS A 66 -14.89 2.97 6.80
CA LYS A 66 -15.55 3.12 8.11
C LYS A 66 -15.17 2.02 9.09
N THR A 67 -15.07 0.76 8.66
CA THR A 67 -14.58 -0.34 9.50
C THR A 67 -13.15 -0.07 9.97
N GLY A 68 -12.28 0.39 9.08
CA GLY A 68 -10.90 0.78 9.43
C GLY A 68 -10.85 1.89 10.48
N TYR A 69 -11.83 2.80 10.48
CA TYR A 69 -11.91 3.93 11.40
C TYR A 69 -12.77 3.68 12.65
N ASP A 70 -13.26 2.45 12.88
CA ASP A 70 -14.01 2.13 14.10
C ASP A 70 -13.11 2.36 15.34
N PRO A 71 -13.52 3.19 16.32
CA PRO A 71 -12.74 3.44 17.54
C PRO A 71 -12.41 2.17 18.35
N GLN A 72 -13.15 1.09 18.16
CA GLN A 72 -12.90 -0.21 18.80
C GLN A 72 -11.79 -1.01 18.13
N VAL A 73 -11.37 -0.64 16.93
CA VAL A 73 -10.26 -1.30 16.22
C VAL A 73 -8.92 -0.78 16.76
N PRO A 74 -8.03 -1.68 17.23
CA PRO A 74 -6.68 -1.31 17.65
C PRO A 74 -5.93 -0.57 16.55
N SER A 75 -5.07 0.38 16.92
CA SER A 75 -4.36 1.26 15.97
C SER A 75 -3.63 0.48 14.88
N GLU A 76 -2.97 -0.63 15.20
CA GLU A 76 -2.21 -1.43 14.23
C GLU A 76 -3.12 -2.11 13.20
N ALA A 77 -4.26 -2.65 13.65
CA ALA A 77 -5.27 -3.23 12.77
C ALA A 77 -5.92 -2.14 11.91
N ARG A 78 -6.16 -0.95 12.48
CA ARG A 78 -6.71 0.20 11.75
C ARG A 78 -5.80 0.65 10.62
N SER A 79 -4.52 0.94 10.88
CA SER A 79 -3.58 1.35 9.81
C SER A 79 -3.43 0.27 8.74
N PHE A 80 -3.44 -1.01 9.12
CA PHE A 80 -3.44 -2.10 8.14
C PHE A 80 -4.69 -2.07 7.24
N LEU A 81 -5.88 -1.92 7.82
CA LEU A 81 -7.13 -1.92 7.06
C LEU A 81 -7.23 -0.72 6.13
N LEU A 82 -6.85 0.46 6.62
CA LEU A 82 -6.81 1.70 5.86
C LEU A 82 -5.86 1.57 4.66
N LEU A 83 -4.66 1.00 4.86
CA LEU A 83 -3.71 0.72 3.78
C LEU A 83 -4.30 -0.20 2.70
N VAL A 84 -4.98 -1.28 3.10
CA VAL A 84 -5.61 -2.21 2.15
C VAL A 84 -6.68 -1.50 1.32
N VAL A 85 -7.54 -0.69 1.95
CA VAL A 85 -8.61 0.07 1.26
C VAL A 85 -8.02 1.15 0.34
N LYS A 86 -6.97 1.85 0.78
CA LYS A 86 -6.24 2.82 -0.05
C LYS A 86 -5.69 2.17 -1.31
N ARG A 87 -5.06 1.01 -1.18
CA ARG A 87 -4.46 0.25 -2.28
C ARG A 87 -5.48 -0.28 -3.27
N THR A 88 -6.65 -0.73 -2.83
CA THR A 88 -7.70 -1.19 -3.74
C THR A 88 -8.34 -0.02 -4.48
N THR A 89 -8.61 1.09 -3.79
CA THR A 89 -9.22 2.28 -4.38
C THR A 89 -8.32 3.01 -5.37
N SER A 90 -6.99 2.87 -5.30
CA SER A 90 -6.07 3.50 -6.26
C SER A 90 -6.29 3.06 -7.71
N SER A 91 -6.96 1.91 -7.95
CA SER A 91 -7.33 1.46 -9.29
C SER A 91 -8.52 2.19 -9.89
N LEU A 92 -9.27 2.98 -9.11
CA LEU A 92 -10.49 3.64 -9.58
C LEU A 92 -10.23 4.60 -10.75
N GLY A 93 -9.08 5.26 -10.78
CA GLY A 93 -8.68 6.07 -11.94
C GLY A 93 -8.62 5.24 -13.22
N MET A 94 -7.96 4.08 -13.18
CA MET A 94 -7.89 3.15 -14.30
C MET A 94 -9.26 2.54 -14.64
N VAL A 95 -10.08 2.22 -13.64
CA VAL A 95 -11.43 1.69 -13.87
C VAL A 95 -12.30 2.70 -14.62
N CYS A 96 -12.19 3.98 -14.27
CA CYS A 96 -12.97 5.07 -14.90
C CYS A 96 -12.39 5.51 -16.25
N ASP A 97 -11.14 5.19 -16.55
CA ASP A 97 -10.50 5.53 -17.83
C ASP A 97 -11.21 4.83 -19.00
N PRO A 98 -11.69 5.58 -20.02
CA PRO A 98 -12.32 5.01 -21.20
C PRO A 98 -11.39 4.13 -22.04
N GLU A 99 -10.07 4.33 -21.98
CA GLU A 99 -9.08 3.52 -22.70
C GLU A 99 -8.83 2.15 -22.04
N THR A 100 -9.27 1.96 -20.79
CA THR A 100 -9.09 0.68 -20.09
C THR A 100 -9.95 -0.42 -20.74
N PRO A 101 -9.33 -1.54 -21.18
CA PRO A 101 -10.07 -2.66 -21.74
C PRO A 101 -11.13 -3.20 -20.78
N GLN A 102 -12.33 -3.51 -21.29
CA GLN A 102 -13.47 -3.93 -20.47
C GLN A 102 -13.15 -5.16 -19.59
N LYS A 103 -12.38 -6.13 -20.11
CA LYS A 103 -11.95 -7.30 -19.33
C LYS A 103 -11.11 -6.89 -18.11
N LEU A 104 -10.13 -6.02 -18.32
CA LEU A 104 -9.25 -5.52 -17.27
C LEU A 104 -10.05 -4.75 -16.21
N ARG A 105 -10.98 -3.90 -16.66
CA ARG A 105 -11.91 -3.15 -15.81
C ARG A 105 -12.74 -4.08 -14.92
N ASP A 106 -13.38 -5.09 -15.51
CA ASP A 106 -14.23 -6.04 -14.77
C ASP A 106 -13.40 -6.85 -13.75
N GLN A 107 -12.16 -7.21 -14.06
CA GLN A 107 -11.24 -7.90 -13.14
C GLN A 107 -10.79 -7.03 -11.96
N LEU A 108 -10.47 -5.75 -12.20
CA LEU A 108 -10.12 -4.79 -11.15
C LEU A 108 -11.28 -4.54 -10.19
N ILE A 109 -12.49 -4.36 -10.73
CA ILE A 109 -13.71 -4.19 -9.93
C ILE A 109 -13.94 -5.42 -9.06
N ALA A 110 -13.95 -6.62 -9.65
CA ALA A 110 -14.23 -7.86 -8.91
C ALA A 110 -13.18 -8.13 -7.82
N THR A 111 -11.91 -7.88 -8.10
CA THR A 111 -10.82 -8.03 -7.11
C THR A 111 -11.02 -7.05 -5.94
N SER A 112 -11.28 -5.78 -6.24
CA SER A 112 -11.53 -4.74 -5.23
C SER A 112 -12.75 -5.05 -4.37
N GLU A 113 -13.82 -5.58 -4.96
CA GLU A 113 -15.00 -6.02 -4.21
C GLU A 113 -14.68 -7.15 -3.22
N VAL A 114 -13.89 -8.15 -3.61
CA VAL A 114 -13.55 -9.23 -2.67
C VAL A 114 -12.67 -8.71 -1.53
N VAL A 115 -11.66 -7.91 -1.84
CA VAL A 115 -10.74 -7.37 -0.84
C VAL A 115 -11.47 -6.43 0.13
N ASN A 116 -12.27 -5.49 -0.37
CA ASN A 116 -13.02 -4.57 0.49
C ASN A 116 -14.08 -5.30 1.33
N ARG A 117 -14.66 -6.40 0.85
CA ARG A 117 -15.56 -7.26 1.63
C ARG A 117 -14.83 -7.91 2.80
N THR A 118 -13.62 -8.40 2.53
CA THR A 118 -12.77 -9.07 3.53
C THR A 118 -12.38 -8.10 4.65
N VAL A 119 -12.10 -6.84 4.30
CA VAL A 119 -11.89 -5.76 5.29
C VAL A 119 -13.18 -5.48 6.08
N SER A 120 -14.29 -5.25 5.38
CA SER A 120 -15.56 -4.85 6.01
C SER A 120 -16.16 -5.92 6.93
N SER A 121 -15.85 -7.21 6.71
CA SER A 121 -16.34 -8.30 7.55
C SER A 121 -15.58 -8.46 8.87
N GLY A 122 -14.54 -7.66 9.12
CA GLY A 122 -13.75 -7.71 10.35
C GLY A 122 -12.88 -8.97 10.48
N VAL A 123 -12.81 -9.81 9.43
CA VAL A 123 -11.96 -11.02 9.39
C VAL A 123 -10.48 -10.69 9.63
N VAL A 124 -10.09 -9.45 9.36
CA VAL A 124 -8.72 -8.96 9.47
C VAL A 124 -8.41 -8.28 10.83
N ASN A 125 -9.40 -8.10 11.70
CA ASN A 125 -9.22 -7.41 12.99
C ASN A 125 -8.34 -8.19 13.99
N HIS A 126 -8.19 -9.50 13.81
CA HIS A 126 -7.39 -10.37 14.68
C HIS A 126 -5.96 -10.58 14.18
N THR A 127 -5.59 -9.99 13.04
CA THR A 127 -4.39 -10.39 12.29
C THR A 127 -3.10 -9.70 12.74
N VAL A 128 -3.18 -8.61 13.51
CA VAL A 128 -2.05 -7.69 13.71
C VAL A 128 -1.37 -7.81 15.08
N SER A 129 -1.91 -8.62 16.01
CA SER A 129 -1.36 -8.78 17.37
C SER A 129 0.10 -9.27 17.46
N SER A 130 0.75 -9.66 16.36
CA SER A 130 2.12 -10.21 16.37
C SER A 130 3.20 -9.32 15.76
N GLY A 131 2.89 -8.09 15.30
CA GLY A 131 3.91 -7.11 14.86
C GLY A 131 4.84 -7.59 13.72
N THR A 132 4.53 -8.72 13.08
CA THR A 132 5.34 -9.35 12.05
C THR A 132 4.45 -9.65 10.86
N LEU A 133 4.58 -8.82 9.82
CA LEU A 133 4.11 -9.13 8.47
C LEU A 133 4.94 -10.26 7.82
N SER A 134 5.98 -10.76 8.52
CA SER A 134 6.90 -11.76 8.00
C SER A 134 6.24 -13.11 7.72
N PRO A 135 6.65 -13.79 6.63
CA PRO A 135 6.26 -15.15 6.31
C PRO A 135 7.09 -16.12 7.17
N SER A 136 6.98 -16.07 8.49
CA SER A 136 7.51 -17.15 9.33
C SER A 136 6.59 -18.36 9.15
N VAL A 137 7.18 -19.51 8.84
CA VAL A 137 6.61 -20.84 8.53
C VAL A 137 5.83 -21.48 9.71
N GLY A 138 5.28 -20.66 10.62
CA GLY A 138 4.45 -21.08 11.74
C GLY A 138 2.96 -21.01 11.38
N ALA A 139 2.16 -21.91 11.96
CA ALA A 139 0.73 -22.02 11.76
C ALA A 139 -0.03 -20.73 12.14
N ARG A 140 -0.23 -19.85 11.16
CA ARG A 140 -1.17 -18.74 11.25
C ARG A 140 -2.59 -19.28 11.33
N SER A 141 -3.45 -18.64 12.12
CA SER A 141 -4.89 -18.91 12.11
C SER A 141 -5.50 -18.56 10.74
N GLY A 142 -6.60 -19.21 10.34
CA GLY A 142 -7.23 -18.98 9.02
C GLY A 142 -7.66 -17.52 8.78
N THR A 143 -7.96 -16.76 9.85
CA THR A 143 -8.26 -15.32 9.80
C THR A 143 -7.02 -14.47 9.53
N GLU A 144 -5.86 -14.84 10.08
CA GLU A 144 -4.59 -14.15 9.83
C GLU A 144 -4.12 -14.30 8.38
N LYS A 145 -4.30 -15.49 7.79
CA LYS A 145 -3.92 -15.75 6.39
C LYS A 145 -4.81 -15.01 5.40
N SER A 146 -6.12 -14.94 5.66
CA SER A 146 -7.06 -14.17 4.84
C SER A 146 -6.71 -12.67 4.77
N GLY A 147 -6.31 -12.08 5.90
CA GLY A 147 -5.83 -10.69 5.94
C GLY A 147 -4.56 -10.50 5.11
N TRP A 148 -3.59 -11.41 5.23
CA TRP A 148 -2.36 -11.36 4.43
C TRP A 148 -2.63 -11.46 2.92
N PHE A 149 -3.51 -12.37 2.48
CA PHE A 149 -3.91 -12.46 1.07
C PHE A 149 -4.62 -11.19 0.58
N ALA A 150 -5.48 -10.58 1.42
CA ALA A 150 -6.10 -9.30 1.10
C ALA A 150 -5.05 -8.19 0.91
N MET A 151 -4.00 -8.17 1.74
CA MET A 151 -2.88 -7.24 1.57
C MET A 151 -2.13 -7.47 0.26
N GLN A 152 -1.81 -8.72 -0.09
CA GLN A 152 -1.14 -9.03 -1.35
C GLN A 152 -1.96 -8.64 -2.58
N LEU A 153 -3.25 -8.98 -2.59
CA LEU A 153 -4.16 -8.60 -3.68
C LEU A 153 -4.27 -7.08 -3.80
N SER A 154 -4.38 -6.36 -2.68
CA SER A 154 -4.39 -4.90 -2.70
C SER A 154 -3.09 -4.32 -3.26
N ALA A 155 -1.94 -4.90 -2.92
CA ALA A 155 -0.64 -4.49 -3.46
C ALA A 155 -0.57 -4.71 -4.98
N ALA A 156 -1.06 -5.85 -5.48
CA ALA A 156 -1.12 -6.14 -6.90
C ALA A 156 -2.04 -5.16 -7.66
N VAL A 157 -3.21 -4.83 -7.10
CA VAL A 157 -4.14 -3.84 -7.65
C VAL A 157 -3.49 -2.45 -7.73
N ARG A 158 -2.84 -2.00 -6.65
CA ARG A 158 -2.11 -0.73 -6.63
C ARG A 158 -0.99 -0.72 -7.66
N THR A 159 -0.20 -1.78 -7.72
CA THR A 159 0.90 -1.92 -8.67
C THR A 159 0.40 -1.87 -10.11
N ALA A 160 -0.66 -2.61 -10.46
CA ALA A 160 -1.25 -2.57 -11.79
C ALA A 160 -1.75 -1.16 -12.18
N ALA A 161 -2.26 -0.40 -11.20
CA ALA A 161 -2.70 0.97 -11.36
C ALA A 161 -1.55 1.99 -11.48
N ALA A 162 -0.34 1.64 -11.04
CA ALA A 162 0.82 2.51 -11.10
C ALA A 162 1.39 2.61 -12.54
N GLN A 163 1.94 3.77 -12.87
CA GLN A 163 2.66 4.02 -14.12
C GLN A 163 4.16 4.20 -13.83
N PRO A 164 5.06 3.86 -14.79
CA PRO A 164 4.79 3.20 -16.07
C PRO A 164 4.84 1.66 -15.94
N MET A 165 3.75 0.97 -16.30
CA MET A 165 3.72 -0.50 -16.43
C MET A 165 3.34 -0.91 -17.86
N PRO A 166 4.09 -1.82 -18.53
CA PRO A 166 3.69 -2.35 -19.83
C PRO A 166 2.31 -3.02 -19.78
N ARG A 167 1.48 -2.81 -20.81
CA ARG A 167 0.09 -3.32 -20.86
C ARG A 167 0.01 -4.84 -20.67
N GLU A 168 0.89 -5.61 -21.32
CA GLU A 168 0.90 -7.07 -21.21
C GLU A 168 1.22 -7.55 -19.78
N LYS A 169 2.21 -6.94 -19.12
CA LYS A 169 2.57 -7.24 -17.73
C LYS A 169 1.43 -6.85 -16.78
N ARG A 170 0.78 -5.72 -17.02
CA ARG A 170 -0.39 -5.25 -16.26
C ARG A 170 -1.55 -6.23 -16.36
N ASP A 171 -1.91 -6.64 -17.58
CA ASP A 171 -3.02 -7.55 -17.83
C ASP A 171 -2.77 -8.93 -17.21
N ALA A 172 -1.52 -9.41 -17.26
CA ALA A 172 -1.12 -10.65 -16.58
C ALA A 172 -1.26 -10.56 -15.06
N LEU A 173 -0.75 -9.47 -14.45
CA LEU A 173 -0.84 -9.26 -13.00
C LEU A 173 -2.29 -9.14 -12.52
N VAL A 174 -3.12 -8.35 -13.22
CA VAL A 174 -4.55 -8.24 -12.88
C VAL A 174 -5.28 -9.56 -13.09
N GLY A 175 -4.91 -10.33 -14.12
CA GLY A 175 -5.42 -11.69 -14.32
C GLY A 175 -5.14 -12.61 -13.15
N THR A 176 -3.89 -12.67 -12.67
CA THR A 176 -3.49 -13.47 -11.51
C THR A 176 -4.19 -13.02 -10.24
N ALA A 177 -4.21 -11.71 -9.97
CA ALA A 177 -4.89 -11.13 -8.81
C ALA A 177 -6.39 -11.44 -8.82
N TYR A 178 -7.03 -11.41 -9.99
CA TYR A 178 -8.43 -11.77 -10.13
C TYR A 178 -8.69 -13.25 -9.81
N GLU A 179 -7.88 -14.19 -10.30
CA GLU A 179 -8.04 -15.60 -9.97
C GLU A 179 -7.81 -15.87 -8.48
N GLN A 180 -6.80 -15.26 -7.87
CA GLN A 180 -6.59 -15.34 -6.42
C GLN A 180 -7.71 -14.68 -5.60
N SER A 181 -8.34 -13.62 -6.11
CA SER A 181 -9.50 -13.02 -5.44
C SER A 181 -10.69 -13.99 -5.35
N LYS A 182 -10.88 -14.88 -6.34
CA LYS A 182 -11.91 -15.91 -6.26
C LYS A 182 -11.62 -16.90 -5.14
N GLN A 183 -10.35 -17.22 -4.91
CA GLN A 183 -9.91 -18.10 -3.83
C GLN A 183 -10.07 -17.42 -2.46
N LEU A 184 -9.72 -16.14 -2.34
CA LEU A 184 -9.98 -15.37 -1.12
C LEU A 184 -11.47 -15.34 -0.78
N LYS A 185 -12.34 -15.25 -1.79
CA LYS A 185 -13.79 -15.35 -1.59
C LYS A 185 -14.21 -16.71 -1.01
N VAL A 186 -13.58 -17.81 -1.43
CA VAL A 186 -13.84 -19.15 -0.87
C VAL A 186 -13.36 -19.26 0.57
N LEU A 187 -12.18 -18.71 0.90
CA LEU A 187 -11.64 -18.68 2.27
C LEU A 187 -12.54 -17.92 3.24
N THR A 188 -13.06 -16.78 2.79
CA THR A 188 -13.84 -15.84 3.62
C THR A 188 -15.34 -16.14 3.63
N ASP A 189 -15.83 -17.05 2.78
CA ASP A 189 -17.24 -17.47 2.81
C ASP A 189 -17.49 -18.36 4.04
N PRO A 190 -18.39 -17.98 4.97
CA PRO A 190 -18.70 -18.78 6.16
C PRO A 190 -19.27 -20.17 5.84
N LYS A 191 -19.83 -20.37 4.64
CA LYS A 191 -20.44 -21.64 4.22
C LYS A 191 -19.46 -22.66 3.67
N THR A 192 -18.23 -22.27 3.36
CA THR A 192 -17.19 -23.19 2.87
C THR A 192 -16.82 -24.22 3.94
N SER A 193 -16.52 -25.45 3.53
CA SER A 193 -16.06 -26.49 4.47
C SER A 193 -14.64 -26.19 4.97
N SER A 194 -14.25 -26.72 6.13
CA SER A 194 -12.88 -26.54 6.65
C SER A 194 -11.82 -27.16 5.73
N LYS A 195 -12.14 -28.28 5.07
CA LYS A 195 -11.28 -28.96 4.12
C LYS A 195 -11.03 -28.08 2.88
N ASP A 196 -12.10 -27.57 2.27
CA ASP A 196 -11.98 -26.73 1.08
C ASP A 196 -11.24 -25.43 1.39
N ARG A 197 -11.42 -24.87 2.61
CA ARG A 197 -10.62 -23.72 3.07
C ARG A 197 -9.13 -24.06 3.14
N ALA A 198 -8.75 -25.18 3.76
CA ALA A 198 -7.35 -25.56 3.88
C ALA A 198 -6.69 -25.84 2.51
N GLU A 199 -7.40 -26.50 1.59
CA GLU A 199 -6.91 -26.73 0.22
C GLU A 199 -6.76 -25.42 -0.55
N THR A 200 -7.74 -24.51 -0.43
CA THR A 200 -7.68 -23.18 -1.05
C THR A 200 -6.53 -22.35 -0.49
N GLU A 201 -6.30 -22.43 0.82
CA GLU A 201 -5.23 -21.72 1.51
C GLU A 201 -3.85 -22.14 0.99
N GLN A 202 -3.63 -23.46 0.82
CA GLN A 202 -2.39 -23.99 0.25
C GLN A 202 -2.18 -23.52 -1.20
N ASP A 203 -3.21 -23.60 -2.06
CA ASP A 203 -3.10 -23.15 -3.46
C ASP A 203 -2.84 -21.63 -3.55
N MET A 204 -3.43 -20.84 -2.63
CA MET A 204 -3.14 -19.41 -2.57
C MET A 204 -1.71 -19.12 -2.11
N GLU A 205 -1.16 -19.88 -1.14
CA GLU A 205 0.25 -19.76 -0.74
C GLU A 205 1.18 -20.07 -1.92
N ASP A 206 0.94 -21.16 -2.64
CA ASP A 206 1.76 -21.57 -3.78
C ASP A 206 1.73 -20.51 -4.89
N ARG A 207 0.55 -19.96 -5.19
CA ARG A 207 0.37 -18.92 -6.23
C ARG A 207 0.81 -17.53 -5.81
N SER A 208 0.95 -17.26 -4.50
CA SER A 208 1.44 -15.97 -4.01
C SER A 208 2.84 -15.64 -4.54
N THR A 209 3.66 -16.67 -4.81
CA THR A 209 4.98 -16.51 -5.42
C THR A 209 4.87 -16.00 -6.85
N GLN A 210 4.00 -16.58 -7.68
CA GLN A 210 3.79 -16.12 -9.05
C GLN A 210 3.35 -14.65 -9.11
N MET A 211 2.45 -14.22 -8.22
CA MET A 211 2.01 -12.82 -8.19
C MET A 211 3.14 -11.89 -7.77
N ARG A 212 3.97 -12.30 -6.80
CA ARG A 212 5.17 -11.55 -6.39
C ARG A 212 6.18 -11.42 -7.53
N ASP A 213 6.42 -12.51 -8.27
CA ASP A 213 7.33 -12.50 -9.43
C ASP A 213 6.81 -11.57 -10.53
N GLN A 214 5.49 -11.58 -10.80
CA GLN A 214 4.90 -10.63 -11.76
C GLN A 214 5.00 -9.18 -11.30
N GLN A 215 4.86 -8.91 -10.00
CA GLN A 215 5.15 -7.59 -9.44
C GLN A 215 6.64 -7.23 -9.52
N ALA A 216 7.54 -8.23 -9.49
CA ALA A 216 8.98 -8.06 -9.72
C ALA A 216 9.29 -7.69 -11.15
N ASP A 217 8.80 -8.46 -12.10
CA ASP A 217 9.01 -8.24 -13.52
C ASP A 217 8.38 -6.93 -14.01
N ALA A 218 7.37 -6.42 -13.31
CA ALA A 218 6.75 -5.15 -13.64
C ALA A 218 7.53 -3.91 -13.17
N THR A 219 8.61 -4.13 -12.42
CA THR A 219 9.60 -3.09 -12.10
C THR A 219 10.29 -2.68 -13.39
N PRO A 220 10.37 -1.39 -13.73
CA PRO A 220 11.18 -0.96 -14.87
C PRO A 220 12.63 -1.42 -14.70
N ASP A 221 13.22 -2.02 -15.75
CA ASP A 221 14.66 -2.36 -15.81
C ASP A 221 15.56 -1.11 -15.79
N THR A 222 14.97 0.08 -15.97
CA THR A 222 15.68 1.34 -15.87
C THR A 222 16.10 1.56 -14.43
N GLU A 223 17.41 1.54 -14.19
CA GLU A 223 18.03 2.32 -13.13
C GLU A 223 17.24 3.63 -13.00
N SER A 224 16.73 3.88 -11.80
CA SER A 224 16.04 5.12 -11.52
C SER A 224 17.02 6.26 -11.84
N GLU A 225 16.75 7.05 -12.88
CA GLU A 225 17.54 8.28 -13.14
C GLU A 225 17.29 9.36 -12.08
N ASP A 226 16.40 9.10 -11.11
CA ASP A 226 16.14 10.01 -10.02
C ASP A 226 17.43 10.24 -9.19
N PRO A 227 17.74 11.49 -8.81
CA PRO A 227 18.76 11.83 -7.80
C PRO A 227 18.69 10.97 -6.54
N LEU A 228 19.82 10.78 -5.84
CA LEU A 228 19.90 9.93 -4.64
C LEU A 228 18.81 10.27 -3.63
N GLY A 229 18.68 11.56 -3.31
CA GLY A 229 17.68 12.01 -2.35
C GLY A 229 16.25 11.73 -2.77
N LYS A 230 15.94 11.83 -4.07
CA LYS A 230 14.59 11.61 -4.60
C LYS A 230 14.19 10.13 -4.58
N ALA A 231 15.10 9.23 -4.93
CA ALA A 231 14.81 7.80 -4.82
C ALA A 231 14.74 7.35 -3.35
N ALA A 232 15.63 7.88 -2.49
CA ALA A 232 15.61 7.61 -1.06
C ALA A 232 14.30 8.08 -0.41
N GLU A 233 13.80 9.26 -0.79
CA GLU A 233 12.48 9.76 -0.40
C GLU A 233 11.37 8.80 -0.84
N GLY A 234 11.35 8.40 -2.11
CA GLY A 234 10.35 7.47 -2.65
C GLY A 234 10.34 6.14 -1.90
N CYS A 235 11.53 5.57 -1.66
CA CYS A 235 11.69 4.35 -0.87
C CYS A 235 11.18 4.51 0.56
N THR A 236 11.60 5.58 1.22
CA THR A 236 11.26 5.90 2.61
C THR A 236 9.75 6.05 2.77
N ASN A 237 9.11 6.85 1.92
CA ASN A 237 7.66 7.04 1.91
C ASN A 237 6.90 5.73 1.71
N ALA A 238 7.38 4.84 0.85
CA ALA A 238 6.71 3.58 0.59
C ALA A 238 6.80 2.58 1.76
N ILE A 239 7.95 2.54 2.44
CA ILE A 239 8.12 1.70 3.65
C ILE A 239 7.28 2.25 4.79
N PHE A 240 7.23 3.57 4.93
CA PHE A 240 6.44 4.22 5.95
C PHE A 240 4.93 4.09 5.73
N ASP A 241 4.47 4.16 4.48
CA ASP A 241 3.08 3.85 4.12
C ASP A 241 2.72 2.38 4.45
N MET A 242 3.71 1.48 4.61
CA MET A 242 3.47 0.06 4.87
C MET A 242 3.59 -0.34 6.34
N LYS A 243 4.45 0.32 7.12
CA LYS A 243 4.69 -0.03 8.52
C LYS A 243 3.90 0.90 9.45
N PRO A 244 3.32 0.38 10.54
CA PRO A 244 2.66 1.22 11.52
C PRO A 244 3.61 2.25 12.14
N GLU A 245 3.15 3.49 12.34
CA GLU A 245 3.93 4.58 12.94
C GLU A 245 4.63 4.21 14.25
N HIS A 246 4.02 3.42 15.15
CA HIS A 246 4.67 3.03 16.40
C HIS A 246 5.92 2.16 16.16
N THR A 247 5.88 1.27 15.16
CA THR A 247 7.02 0.43 14.77
C THR A 247 8.12 1.31 14.21
N LEU A 248 7.76 2.27 13.36
CA LEU A 248 8.68 3.24 12.78
C LEU A 248 9.34 4.09 13.87
N ALA A 249 8.54 4.67 14.77
CA ALA A 249 9.02 5.49 15.89
C ALA A 249 9.96 4.70 16.81
N GLN A 250 9.67 3.43 17.10
CA GLN A 250 10.55 2.59 17.92
C GLN A 250 11.87 2.28 17.21
N ARG A 251 11.83 1.93 15.92
CA ARG A 251 13.00 1.45 15.16
C ARG A 251 13.88 2.59 14.64
N LEU A 252 13.31 3.78 14.48
CA LEU A 252 13.98 4.96 13.93
C LEU A 252 14.15 6.08 14.98
N LYS A 253 13.92 5.78 16.27
CA LYS A 253 13.97 6.72 17.40
C LYS A 253 15.19 7.65 17.43
N ASN A 254 16.34 7.16 16.95
CA ASN A 254 17.60 7.91 16.97
C ASN A 254 17.96 8.59 15.64
N LEU A 255 17.13 8.40 14.62
CA LEU A 255 17.35 8.90 13.25
C LEU A 255 16.31 9.94 12.84
N ILE A 256 15.25 10.13 13.62
CA ILE A 256 14.11 10.96 13.27
C ILE A 256 13.83 11.97 14.41
N PRO A 257 13.53 13.25 14.09
CA PRO A 257 13.14 14.24 15.09
C PRO A 257 11.89 13.80 15.88
N GLU A 258 11.80 14.14 17.18
CA GLU A 258 10.61 13.81 17.99
C GLU A 258 9.30 14.41 17.45
N SER A 259 9.38 15.54 16.75
CA SER A 259 8.24 16.25 16.13
C SER A 259 7.52 15.46 15.03
N TRP A 260 8.11 14.37 14.56
CA TRP A 260 7.60 13.53 13.47
C TRP A 260 6.34 12.74 13.83
N SER A 261 6.21 12.38 15.12
CA SER A 261 5.01 11.71 15.66
C SER A 261 3.72 12.54 15.54
N LEU A 262 3.84 13.86 15.34
CA LEU A 262 2.72 14.80 15.29
C LEU A 262 2.38 15.26 13.87
N GLU A 263 3.38 15.40 13.01
CA GLU A 263 3.22 15.96 11.65
C GLU A 263 3.10 14.87 10.57
N GLY A 264 3.61 13.67 10.83
CA GLY A 264 3.50 12.55 9.91
C GLY A 264 4.63 12.46 8.88
N VAL A 265 4.75 11.25 8.38
CA VAL A 265 5.80 10.78 7.49
C VAL A 265 5.97 11.62 6.21
N LYS A 266 4.89 11.94 5.51
CA LYS A 266 4.99 12.63 4.20
C LYS A 266 5.33 14.10 4.38
N ASP A 267 5.04 14.66 5.55
CA ASP A 267 5.37 16.05 5.87
C ASP A 267 6.86 16.23 6.18
N PHE A 268 7.57 15.16 6.52
CA PHE A 268 9.03 15.10 6.61
C PHE A 268 9.75 15.57 5.36
N TRP A 269 9.29 15.11 4.20
CA TRP A 269 9.90 15.42 2.91
C TRP A 269 9.25 16.64 2.23
N LYS A 270 8.06 17.06 2.70
CA LYS A 270 7.32 18.21 2.16
C LYS A 270 7.56 19.53 2.89
N THR A 271 8.21 19.53 4.05
CA THR A 271 8.36 20.76 4.87
C THR A 271 9.48 21.65 4.34
N GLN A 272 9.17 22.42 3.30
CA GLN A 272 10.06 23.48 2.78
C GLN A 272 10.29 24.65 3.77
N GLU A 273 9.56 24.74 4.90
CA GLU A 273 9.42 26.03 5.60
C GLU A 273 9.58 26.03 7.13
N LYS A 274 10.02 24.95 7.79
CA LYS A 274 10.10 24.94 9.26
C LYS A 274 11.51 24.95 9.82
N GLY A 275 12.33 25.95 9.49
CA GLY A 275 13.48 26.44 10.29
C GLY A 275 14.37 25.40 11.02
N ASN A 276 14.42 24.17 10.53
CA ASN A 276 15.02 23.01 11.18
C ASN A 276 16.14 22.54 10.26
N LYS A 277 17.36 22.59 10.78
CA LYS A 277 18.57 22.29 10.01
C LYS A 277 18.57 20.89 9.39
N GLN A 278 17.85 19.93 9.96
CA GLN A 278 17.70 18.60 9.36
C GLN A 278 16.82 18.64 8.10
N LEU A 279 15.77 19.47 8.07
CA LEU A 279 14.93 19.68 6.87
C LEU A 279 15.70 20.41 5.75
N ASP A 280 16.61 21.31 6.09
CA ASP A 280 17.52 21.94 5.13
C ASP A 280 18.47 20.93 4.48
N VAL A 281 18.92 19.90 5.23
CA VAL A 281 19.68 18.79 4.65
C VAL A 281 18.79 18.04 3.66
N TYR A 282 17.53 17.73 3.99
CA TYR A 282 16.60 17.02 3.10
C TYR A 282 16.25 17.76 1.79
N VAL A 283 16.09 19.08 1.81
CA VAL A 283 15.89 19.87 0.58
C VAL A 283 17.16 19.88 -0.30
N GLN A 284 18.34 19.87 0.33
CA GLN A 284 19.61 19.74 -0.39
C GLN A 284 19.89 18.30 -0.83
N LEU A 285 19.35 17.29 -0.13
CA LEU A 285 19.36 15.88 -0.52
C LEU A 285 18.55 15.64 -1.80
N GLN A 286 17.33 16.18 -1.88
CA GLN A 286 16.46 16.08 -3.07
C GLN A 286 17.12 16.63 -4.34
N ASN A 287 18.10 17.54 -4.20
CA ASN A 287 18.81 18.19 -5.29
C ASN A 287 20.30 17.81 -5.37
N ASP A 288 20.73 16.73 -4.69
CA ASP A 288 22.12 16.22 -4.63
C ASP A 288 23.19 17.29 -4.32
N THR A 289 22.82 18.35 -3.60
CA THR A 289 23.67 19.52 -3.34
C THR A 289 24.35 19.47 -1.97
N HIS A 290 23.96 18.55 -1.08
CA HIS A 290 24.57 18.40 0.24
C HIS A 290 25.75 17.41 0.22
N VAL A 291 26.95 17.85 0.62
CA VAL A 291 28.16 17.00 0.61
C VAL A 291 28.13 15.82 1.59
N HIS A 292 27.35 15.91 2.66
CA HIS A 292 27.13 14.80 3.62
C HIS A 292 25.83 14.02 3.37
N ALA A 293 25.16 14.28 2.24
CA ALA A 293 23.94 13.63 1.83
C ALA A 293 23.92 12.10 2.03
N PRO A 294 24.96 11.37 1.57
CA PRO A 294 24.94 9.92 1.56
C PRO A 294 25.13 9.33 2.97
N ILE A 295 25.70 10.07 3.91
CA ILE A 295 25.94 9.63 5.30
C ILE A 295 24.63 9.63 6.11
N GLU A 296 23.79 10.65 5.91
CA GLU A 296 22.49 10.72 6.59
C GLU A 296 21.48 9.76 5.95
N ILE A 297 21.47 9.67 4.61
CA ILE A 297 20.63 8.71 3.87
C ILE A 297 21.00 7.27 4.21
N SER A 298 22.29 6.92 4.26
CA SER A 298 22.72 5.54 4.55
C SER A 298 22.22 5.01 5.88
N SER A 299 22.31 5.81 6.95
CA SER A 299 21.86 5.39 8.29
C SER A 299 20.36 5.08 8.31
N LEU A 300 19.54 5.91 7.65
CA LEU A 300 18.11 5.69 7.49
C LEU A 300 17.85 4.43 6.66
N VAL A 301 18.45 4.35 5.47
CA VAL A 301 18.21 3.28 4.49
C VAL A 301 18.62 1.90 5.04
N ILE A 302 19.70 1.80 5.83
CA ILE A 302 20.06 0.57 6.55
C ILE A 302 18.95 0.15 7.53
N LYS A 303 18.41 1.09 8.31
CA LYS A 303 17.30 0.79 9.24
C LYS A 303 16.00 0.44 8.53
N LEU A 304 15.76 1.02 7.37
CA LEU A 304 14.63 0.63 6.52
C LEU A 304 14.79 -0.80 5.98
N ALA A 305 16.00 -1.21 5.62
CA ALA A 305 16.28 -2.58 5.18
C ALA A 305 16.15 -3.63 6.30
N GLU A 306 16.39 -3.24 7.56
CA GLU A 306 16.08 -4.08 8.73
C GLU A 306 14.56 -4.23 8.96
N LEU A 307 13.77 -3.20 8.60
CA LEU A 307 12.30 -3.20 8.76
C LEU A 307 11.60 -4.01 7.67
N VAL A 308 12.13 -3.99 6.45
CA VAL A 308 11.55 -4.64 5.27
C VAL A 308 12.66 -5.39 4.54
N PRO A 309 12.87 -6.67 4.84
CA PRO A 309 13.88 -7.47 4.14
C PRO A 309 13.61 -7.53 2.63
N ARG A 310 14.66 -7.78 1.84
CA ARG A 310 14.55 -7.87 0.36
C ARG A 310 13.49 -8.85 -0.11
N SER A 311 13.36 -9.99 0.58
CA SER A 311 12.35 -11.03 0.30
C SER A 311 10.90 -10.54 0.43
N GLU A 312 10.67 -9.47 1.19
CA GLU A 312 9.36 -8.88 1.42
C GLU A 312 9.15 -7.58 0.61
N LEU A 313 10.22 -6.87 0.27
CA LEU A 313 10.20 -5.53 -0.35
C LEU A 313 9.21 -5.41 -1.51
N GLN A 314 9.31 -6.33 -2.48
CA GLN A 314 8.41 -6.36 -3.64
C GLN A 314 6.94 -6.53 -3.24
N SER A 315 6.66 -7.54 -2.41
CA SER A 315 5.30 -7.89 -2.02
C SER A 315 4.67 -6.84 -1.10
N ALA A 316 5.50 -6.14 -0.33
CA ALA A 316 5.06 -5.26 0.72
C ALA A 316 4.85 -3.83 0.21
N ILE A 317 5.77 -3.30 -0.60
CA ILE A 317 5.70 -1.92 -1.13
C ILE A 317 5.52 -1.83 -2.65
N GLY A 318 5.68 -2.92 -3.40
CA GLY A 318 5.49 -3.01 -4.86
C GLY A 318 6.37 -2.08 -5.71
N PRO A 319 6.43 -2.28 -7.04
CA PRO A 319 7.01 -1.29 -7.94
C PRO A 319 6.07 -0.08 -8.08
N PRO A 320 6.61 1.12 -8.40
CA PRO A 320 8.03 1.40 -8.65
C PRO A 320 8.87 1.60 -7.37
N ASP A 321 8.24 1.61 -6.20
CA ASP A 321 8.90 2.02 -4.96
C ASP A 321 9.97 1.04 -4.47
N SER A 322 9.76 -0.27 -4.67
CA SER A 322 10.80 -1.28 -4.44
C SER A 322 12.03 -1.05 -5.30
N ALA A 323 11.86 -0.62 -6.55
CA ALA A 323 12.96 -0.26 -7.45
C ALA A 323 13.79 0.90 -6.88
N ARG A 324 13.12 1.93 -6.38
CA ARG A 324 13.79 3.10 -5.77
C ARG A 324 14.58 2.70 -4.53
N CYS A 325 14.05 1.79 -3.71
CA CYS A 325 14.78 1.24 -2.57
C CYS A 325 16.05 0.49 -2.99
N LEU A 326 15.93 -0.40 -3.99
CA LEU A 326 17.07 -1.17 -4.50
C LEU A 326 18.11 -0.25 -5.17
N TRP A 327 17.67 0.71 -5.96
CA TRP A 327 18.56 1.68 -6.60
C TRP A 327 19.29 2.54 -5.56
N THR A 328 18.58 3.02 -4.53
CA THR A 328 19.20 3.77 -3.42
C THR A 328 20.28 2.93 -2.73
N ALA A 329 20.01 1.64 -2.50
CA ALA A 329 21.00 0.73 -1.92
C ALA A 329 22.20 0.51 -2.83
N THR A 330 21.97 0.25 -4.12
CA THR A 330 23.04 0.04 -5.11
C THR A 330 23.93 1.27 -5.22
N TYR A 331 23.34 2.46 -5.28
CA TYR A 331 24.06 3.73 -5.35
C TYR A 331 24.94 3.95 -4.12
N LEU A 332 24.41 3.70 -2.91
CA LEU A 332 25.17 3.80 -1.67
C LEU A 332 26.33 2.80 -1.59
N ASP A 333 26.16 1.59 -2.12
CA ASP A 333 27.21 0.56 -2.13
C ASP A 333 28.28 0.87 -3.18
N GLN A 334 27.90 1.19 -4.41
CA GLN A 334 28.83 1.42 -5.52
C GLN A 334 29.62 2.73 -5.37
N ASP A 335 28.95 3.83 -5.02
CA ASP A 335 29.59 5.15 -5.01
C ASP A 335 30.15 5.53 -3.63
N PHE A 336 29.67 4.89 -2.55
CA PHE A 336 30.05 5.23 -1.17
C PHE A 336 30.51 4.04 -0.32
N GLY A 337 30.51 2.80 -0.85
CA GLY A 337 30.97 1.62 -0.12
C GLY A 337 30.09 1.23 1.07
N VAL A 338 28.82 1.65 1.08
CA VAL A 338 27.87 1.38 2.15
C VAL A 338 26.92 0.24 1.75
N THR A 339 27.11 -0.92 2.37
CA THR A 339 26.21 -2.06 2.15
C THR A 339 24.90 -1.90 2.93
N VAL A 340 23.78 -1.90 2.21
CA VAL A 340 22.43 -1.75 2.77
C VAL A 340 21.79 -3.11 3.08
N GLY A 341 22.32 -3.77 4.11
CA GLY A 341 21.77 -5.02 4.65
C GLY A 341 21.34 -6.03 3.58
N SER A 342 20.16 -6.64 3.75
CA SER A 342 19.65 -7.69 2.85
C SER A 342 19.26 -7.20 1.46
N TRP A 343 19.19 -5.89 1.18
CA TRP A 343 18.69 -5.38 -0.10
C TRP A 343 19.62 -5.61 -1.27
N LEU A 344 20.90 -5.88 -1.03
CA LEU A 344 21.89 -6.18 -2.08
C LEU A 344 22.32 -7.65 -2.10
N GLU A 345 21.72 -8.47 -1.24
CA GLU A 345 22.03 -9.90 -1.10
C GLU A 345 21.17 -10.82 -2.01
#